data_AF-A0A1V5HXQ3-F1
#
_entry.id   AF-A0A1V5HXQ3-F1
#
_cell.length_a   1.000
_cell.length_b   1.000
_cell.length_c   1.000
_cell.angle_alpha   90.00
_cell.angle_beta   90.00
_cell.angle_gamma   90.00
#
_symmetry.space_group_name_H-M   'P 1'
#
loop_
_entity.id
_entity.type
_entity.pdbx_description
1 polymer ?
#
loop_
_entity_poly.entity_id
_entity_poly.type
_entity_poly.pdbx_seq_one_letter_code
_entity_poly.pdbx_strand_id
1 'polypeptide(L)'
;MVVTRYFGGVKLGVRGLIEAYGSTATAALSAAGEAGRVLCRRYRVVAPYETVRTLERLVQGCGSGGDAADWSYGERVEVRCSVPCSETGAFEGSLEELLRMKAVFTWEILEE
;
A
#
# COMPACT_ATOMS: atom_id res chain seq x y z
N MET A 1 -4.18 -15.62 -13.78
CA MET A 1 -4.80 -15.49 -15.11
C MET A 1 -5.23 -16.87 -15.58
N VAL A 2 -6.36 -16.96 -16.28
CA VAL A 2 -6.89 -18.23 -16.81
C VAL A 2 -7.18 -18.06 -18.31
N VAL A 3 -6.83 -19.05 -19.12
CA VAL A 3 -7.13 -19.07 -20.56
C VAL A 3 -8.06 -20.23 -20.85
N THR A 4 -9.29 -19.93 -21.26
CA THR A 4 -10.28 -20.93 -21.67
C THR A 4 -10.02 -21.31 -23.13
N ARG A 5 -9.81 -22.60 -23.40
CA ARG A 5 -9.57 -23.12 -24.76
C ARG A 5 -10.60 -24.18 -25.12
N TYR A 6 -11.21 -24.02 -26.29
CA TYR A 6 -12.06 -25.04 -26.92
C TYR A 6 -11.28 -25.75 -28.04
N PHE A 7 -11.46 -27.07 -28.17
CA PHE A 7 -10.74 -27.85 -29.19
C PHE A 7 -11.36 -27.64 -30.58
N GLY A 8 -10.56 -27.13 -31.52
CA GLY A 8 -11.02 -26.78 -32.89
C GLY A 8 -10.82 -27.86 -33.95
N GLY A 9 -10.71 -29.14 -33.56
CA GLY A 9 -10.57 -30.25 -34.51
C GLY A 9 -9.13 -30.57 -34.96
N VAL A 10 -8.14 -29.74 -34.63
CA VAL A 10 -6.72 -29.96 -34.96
C VAL A 10 -5.84 -29.89 -33.70
N LYS A 11 -4.92 -30.83 -33.56
CA LYS A 11 -3.91 -30.83 -32.50
C LYS A 11 -2.78 -29.86 -32.86
N LEU A 12 -2.54 -28.89 -31.99
CA LEU A 12 -1.48 -27.88 -32.17
C LEU A 12 -0.07 -28.41 -31.86
N GLY A 13 0.03 -29.61 -31.27
CA GLY A 13 1.28 -30.13 -30.70
C GLY A 13 1.75 -29.30 -29.49
N VAL A 14 2.82 -29.74 -28.84
CA VAL A 14 3.34 -29.09 -27.62
C VAL A 14 3.74 -27.64 -27.89
N ARG A 15 4.49 -27.39 -28.97
CA ARG A 15 4.97 -26.05 -29.34
C ARG A 15 3.82 -25.09 -29.64
N GLY A 16 2.83 -25.53 -30.42
CA GLY A 16 1.69 -24.68 -30.78
C GLY A 16 0.78 -24.36 -29.57
N LEU A 17 0.71 -25.24 -28.57
CA LEU A 17 0.02 -24.92 -27.31
C LEU A 17 0.79 -23.87 -26.50
N ILE A 18 2.10 -24.02 -26.33
CA ILE A 18 2.93 -23.04 -25.63
C ILE A 18 2.76 -21.64 -26.25
N GLU A 19 2.82 -21.55 -27.58
CA GLU A 19 2.68 -20.29 -28.29
C GLU A 19 1.26 -19.68 -28.15
N ALA A 20 0.21 -20.49 -28.30
CA ALA A 20 -1.17 -20.01 -28.19
C ALA A 20 -1.51 -19.49 -26.79
N TYR A 21 -1.10 -20.19 -25.74
CA TYR A 21 -1.32 -19.75 -24.36
C TYR A 21 -0.46 -18.53 -23.99
N GLY A 22 0.81 -18.54 -24.39
CA GLY A 22 1.74 -17.44 -24.12
C GLY A 22 1.27 -16.13 -24.77
N SER A 23 0.96 -16.18 -26.06
CA SER A 23 0.48 -14.99 -26.81
C SER A 23 -0.84 -14.45 -26.26
N THR A 24 -1.79 -15.32 -25.91
CA THR A 24 -3.05 -14.92 -25.27
C THR A 24 -2.79 -14.25 -23.92
N ALA A 25 -1.87 -14.80 -23.12
CA ALA A 25 -1.49 -14.24 -21.83
C ALA A 25 -0.89 -12.84 -21.96
N THR A 26 0.06 -12.69 -22.88
CA THR A 26 0.72 -11.40 -23.16
C THR A 26 -0.31 -10.37 -23.62
N ALA A 27 -1.17 -10.72 -24.57
CA ALA A 27 -2.20 -9.80 -25.07
C ALA A 27 -3.17 -9.37 -23.96
N ALA A 28 -3.58 -10.30 -23.09
CA ALA A 28 -4.44 -9.99 -21.96
C ALA A 28 -3.78 -9.05 -20.96
N LEU A 29 -2.50 -9.27 -20.62
CA LEU A 29 -1.75 -8.41 -19.72
C LEU A 29 -1.53 -7.01 -20.32
N SER A 30 -1.15 -6.92 -21.59
CA SER A 30 -0.99 -5.64 -22.28
C SER A 30 -2.28 -4.84 -22.34
N ALA A 31 -3.43 -5.51 -22.54
CA ALA A 31 -4.72 -4.85 -22.56
C ALA A 31 -5.22 -4.44 -21.18
N ALA A 32 -4.86 -5.18 -20.12
CA ALA A 32 -5.24 -4.86 -18.74
C ALA A 32 -4.55 -3.59 -18.20
N GLY A 33 -3.38 -3.24 -18.76
CA GLY A 33 -2.58 -2.11 -18.30
C GLY A 33 -1.83 -2.40 -17.00
N GLU A 34 -1.02 -1.43 -16.57
CA GLU A 34 -0.21 -1.53 -15.35
C GLU A 34 -0.71 -0.56 -14.28
N ALA A 35 -0.71 -1.01 -13.03
CA ALA A 35 -0.96 -0.17 -11.87
C ALA A 35 0.29 -0.15 -11.00
N GLY A 36 0.73 1.04 -10.61
CA GLY A 36 1.84 1.20 -9.66
C GLY A 36 1.48 0.61 -8.30
N ARG A 37 2.29 -0.32 -7.80
CA ARG A 37 2.16 -0.85 -6.45
C ARG A 37 3.45 -0.59 -5.70
N VAL A 38 3.34 0.14 -4.59
CA VAL A 38 4.47 0.45 -3.71
C VAL A 38 4.36 -0.39 -2.46
N LEU A 39 5.51 -0.91 -1.99
CA LEU A 39 5.57 -1.60 -0.71
C LEU A 39 5.42 -0.56 0.40
N CYS A 40 4.42 -0.75 1.25
CA CYS A 40 4.14 0.15 2.36
C CYS A 40 4.19 -0.62 3.69
N ARG A 41 4.59 0.09 4.74
CA ARG A 41 4.51 -0.38 6.12
C ARG A 41 3.35 0.33 6.82
N ARG A 42 2.59 -0.40 7.65
CA ARG A 42 1.47 0.16 8.40
C ARG A 42 1.92 0.59 9.79
N TYR A 43 1.43 1.74 10.21
CA TYR A 43 1.70 2.31 11.52
C TYR A 43 0.39 2.60 12.23
N ARG A 44 0.43 2.52 13.56
CA ARG A 44 -0.60 3.03 14.45
C ARG A 44 0.03 4.08 15.35
N VAL A 45 -0.56 5.26 15.42
CA VAL A 45 -0.08 6.38 16.24
C VAL A 45 -1.20 6.86 17.14
N VAL A 46 -0.91 7.06 18.43
CA VAL A 46 -1.86 7.55 19.44
C VAL A 46 -1.40 8.92 19.93
N ALA A 47 -2.24 9.93 19.80
CA ALA A 47 -1.92 11.32 20.10
C ALA A 47 -3.08 12.05 20.83
N PRO A 48 -2.78 13.14 21.56
CA PRO A 48 -3.80 14.06 22.05
C PRO A 48 -4.46 14.84 20.89
N TYR A 49 -5.67 15.34 21.13
CA TYR A 49 -6.43 16.13 20.17
C TYR A 49 -5.69 17.38 19.66
N GLU A 50 -4.83 17.97 20.49
CA GLU A 50 -4.07 19.18 20.16
C GLU A 50 -3.08 18.98 18.99
N THR A 51 -2.58 17.75 18.81
CA THR A 51 -1.55 17.44 17.78
C THR A 51 -2.13 16.82 16.52
N VAL A 52 -3.45 16.59 16.46
CA VAL A 52 -4.12 15.94 15.32
C VAL A 52 -3.77 16.61 14.00
N ARG A 53 -3.84 17.94 13.94
CA ARG A 53 -3.54 18.69 12.72
C ARG A 53 -2.09 18.55 12.26
N THR A 54 -1.16 18.42 13.20
CA THR A 54 0.26 18.19 12.90
C THR A 54 0.46 16.77 12.37
N LEU A 55 -0.21 15.80 12.97
CA LEU A 55 -0.16 14.40 12.57
C LEU A 55 -0.82 14.18 11.19
N GLU A 56 -1.95 14.84 10.92
CA GLU A 56 -2.59 14.86 9.60
C GLU A 56 -1.64 15.34 8.51
N ARG A 57 -0.91 16.44 8.76
CA ARG A 57 0.08 16.96 7.82
C ARG A 57 1.23 15.99 7.61
N LEU A 58 1.71 15.35 8.68
CA LEU A 58 2.77 14.36 8.58
C LEU A 58 2.33 13.17 7.72
N VAL A 59 1.14 12.63 7.97
CA VAL A 59 0.57 11.50 7.22
C VAL A 59 0.29 11.86 5.77
N GLN A 60 -0.22 13.07 5.49
CA GLN A 60 -0.44 13.57 4.13
C GLN A 60 0.88 13.81 3.37
N GLY A 61 1.95 14.16 4.08
CA GLY A 61 3.29 14.34 3.50
C GLY A 61 3.97 13.03 3.13
N CYS A 62 3.53 11.89 3.66
CA CYS A 62 4.01 10.58 3.26
C CYS A 62 3.45 10.24 1.87
N GLY A 63 4.32 9.86 0.93
CA GLY A 63 4.00 9.66 -0.50
C GLY A 63 2.96 8.58 -0.84
N SER A 64 2.26 8.01 0.14
CA SER A 64 1.10 7.13 -0.02
C SER A 64 -0.19 7.87 -0.37
N GLY A 65 -0.21 9.20 -0.26
CA GLY A 65 -1.45 9.99 -0.39
C GLY A 65 -2.32 9.76 0.84
N GLY A 66 -2.60 10.82 1.60
CA GLY A 66 -3.31 10.74 2.89
C GLY A 66 -4.70 10.07 2.88
N ASP A 67 -5.21 9.63 1.72
CA ASP A 67 -6.49 8.93 1.56
C ASP A 67 -6.54 7.53 2.18
N ALA A 68 -5.39 6.92 2.49
CA ALA A 68 -5.33 5.59 3.13
C ALA A 68 -5.19 5.64 4.66
N ALA A 69 -5.45 6.79 5.29
CA ALA A 69 -5.36 6.96 6.74
C ALA A 69 -6.73 6.77 7.40
N ASP A 70 -6.81 5.84 8.36
CA ASP A 70 -7.98 5.60 9.19
C ASP A 70 -7.83 6.31 10.54
N TRP A 71 -8.78 7.20 10.85
CA TRP A 71 -8.76 8.03 12.06
C TRP A 71 -9.87 7.61 13.01
N SER A 72 -9.51 7.36 14.26
CA SER A 72 -10.43 7.04 15.35
C SER A 72 -10.34 8.09 16.44
N TYR A 73 -11.49 8.68 16.79
CA TYR A 73 -11.63 9.73 17.79
C TYR A 73 -12.36 9.17 19.01
N GLY A 74 -11.60 8.84 20.07
CA GLY A 74 -12.13 8.38 21.36
C GLY A 74 -11.66 9.27 22.50
N GLU A 75 -11.23 8.68 23.62
CA GLU A 75 -10.51 9.42 24.69
C GLU A 75 -9.22 10.06 24.17
N ARG A 76 -8.57 9.38 23.21
CA ARG A 76 -7.40 9.85 22.47
C ARG A 76 -7.67 9.71 20.98
N VAL A 77 -6.86 10.39 20.18
CA VAL A 77 -6.91 10.22 18.73
C VAL A 77 -5.93 9.13 18.33
N GLU A 78 -6.43 8.19 17.55
CA GLU A 78 -5.64 7.12 16.94
C GLU A 78 -5.68 7.30 15.42
N VAL A 79 -4.52 7.21 14.77
CA VAL A 79 -4.43 7.14 13.31
C VAL A 79 -3.72 5.85 12.90
N ARG A 80 -4.26 5.20 11.89
CA ARG A 80 -3.62 4.09 11.19
C ARG A 80 -3.31 4.53 9.78
N CYS A 81 -2.05 4.49 9.39
CA CYS A 81 -1.63 4.92 8.06
C CYS A 81 -0.65 3.92 7.44
N SER A 82 -0.62 3.89 6.12
CA SER A 82 0.38 3.15 5.35
C SER A 82 1.41 4.13 4.82
N VAL A 83 2.69 3.87 5.03
CA VAL A 83 3.80 4.71 4.57
C VAL A 83 4.69 3.89 3.63
N PRO A 84 5.08 4.42 2.46
CA PRO A 84 6.01 3.73 1.56
C PRO A 84 7.30 3.34 2.29
N CYS A 85 7.80 2.13 2.05
CA CYS A 85 9.05 1.64 2.66
C CYS A 85 10.27 2.54 2.36
N SER A 86 10.22 3.35 1.29
CA SER A 86 11.24 4.36 1.01
C SER A 86 11.21 5.56 1.95
N GLU A 87 10.05 5.86 2.54
CA GLU A 87 9.80 7.04 3.39
C GLU A 87 9.73 6.70 4.89
N THR A 88 9.82 5.42 5.27
CA THR A 88 9.66 4.99 6.67
C THR A 88 10.68 5.63 7.60
N GLY A 89 11.94 5.81 7.16
CA GLY A 89 12.97 6.43 7.99
C GLY A 89 12.68 7.90 8.31
N ALA A 90 12.20 8.68 7.34
CA ALA A 90 11.82 10.07 7.55
C ALA A 90 10.57 10.19 8.43
N PHE A 91 9.61 9.29 8.24
CA PHE A 91 8.38 9.24 9.03
C PHE A 91 8.64 8.86 10.49
N GLU A 92 9.39 7.78 10.73
CA GLU A 92 9.77 7.34 12.08
C GLU A 92 10.58 8.43 12.81
N GLY A 93 11.52 9.10 12.13
CA GLY A 93 12.25 10.24 12.71
C GLY A 93 11.34 11.41 13.11
N SER A 94 10.29 11.68 12.32
CA SER A 94 9.29 12.71 12.65
C SER A 94 8.42 12.29 13.84
N LEU A 95 8.03 11.01 13.91
CA LEU A 95 7.29 10.47 15.06
C LEU A 95 8.11 10.49 16.34
N GLU A 96 9.41 10.20 16.27
CA GLU A 96 10.31 10.32 17.41
C GLU A 96 10.39 11.75 17.95
N GLU A 97 10.49 12.74 17.08
CA GLU A 97 10.52 14.15 17.49
C GLU A 97 9.19 14.55 18.16
N LEU A 98 8.06 14.16 17.58
CA LEU A 98 6.74 14.37 18.18
C LEU A 98 6.59 13.66 19.54
N LEU A 99 7.20 12.48 19.69
CA LEU A 99 7.22 11.74 20.96
C LEU A 99 8.05 12.48 22.02
N ARG A 100 9.21 13.03 21.65
CA ARG A 100 10.07 13.83 22.56
C ARG A 100 9.36 15.10 23.05
N MET A 101 8.60 15.74 22.18
CA MET A 101 7.80 16.92 22.51
C MET A 101 6.52 16.58 23.30
N LYS A 102 6.25 15.30 23.59
CA LYS A 102 5.00 14.80 24.20
C LYS A 102 3.75 15.15 23.38
N ALA A 103 3.93 15.36 22.08
CA ALA A 103 2.87 15.65 21.12
C ALA A 103 2.23 14.36 20.57
N VAL A 104 2.89 13.22 20.76
CA VAL A 104 2.38 11.86 20.53
C VAL A 104 2.62 11.06 21.82
N PHE A 105 1.72 10.12 22.13
CA PHE A 105 1.86 9.25 23.30
C PHE A 105 2.63 7.96 22.98
N THR A 106 2.28 7.32 21.87
CA THR A 106 2.89 6.07 21.42
C THR A 106 2.68 5.87 19.93
N TRP A 107 3.56 5.09 19.32
CA TRP A 107 3.40 4.60 17.96
C TRP A 107 3.95 3.17 17.87
N GLU A 108 3.35 2.36 16.99
CA GLU A 108 3.75 0.99 16.75
C GLU A 108 3.60 0.64 15.27
N ILE A 109 4.40 -0.34 14.82
CA ILE A 109 4.29 -0.92 13.48
C ILE A 109 3.27 -2.05 13.56
N LEU A 110 2.27 -2.01 12.68
CA LEU A 110 1.32 -3.12 12.51
C LEU A 110 1.94 -4.09 11.50
N GLU A 111 2.19 -5.34 11.89
CA GLU A 111 2.83 -6.36 11.03
C GLU A 111 2.12 -6.56 9.67
N GLU A 112 2.92 -6.99 8.68
CA GLU A 112 2.70 -6.98 7.20
C GLU A 112 1.33 -7.45 6.69
#